data_AF-A0A1B4LDM9-F1
#
_entry.id   AF-A0A1B4LDM9-F1
#
_cell.length_a   1.000
_cell.length_b   1.000
_cell.length_c   1.000
_cell.angle_alpha   90.00
_cell.angle_beta   90.00
_cell.angle_gamma   90.00
#
_symmetry.space_group_name_H-M   'P 1'
#
loop_
_entity.id
_entity.type
_entity.pdbx_description
1 polymer ?
#
loop_
_entity_poly.entity_id
_entity_poly.type
_entity_poly.pdbx_seq_one_letter_code
_entity_poly.pdbx_strand_id
1 'polypeptide(L)'
;MTNDTSNARAVARDEKKRADAAFYKSELTRQRERFAKALGQSVDEARREAACWIAAAATVFERDAERMPSRAKRAVELLKHAVFMLDPKAPA
;
A
#
# COMPACT_ATOMS: atom_id res chain seq x y z
N MET A 1 -1.67 -24.41 -32.82
CA MET A 1 -1.78 -24.61 -31.36
C MET A 1 -1.19 -23.46 -30.52
N THR A 2 -0.49 -22.49 -31.09
CA THR A 2 0.14 -21.36 -30.35
C THR A 2 -0.86 -20.32 -29.80
N ASN A 3 -2.01 -20.15 -30.47
CA ASN A 3 -3.01 -19.14 -30.10
C ASN A 3 -3.72 -19.43 -28.78
N ASP A 4 -4.04 -20.68 -28.46
CA ASP A 4 -4.75 -21.04 -27.22
C ASP A 4 -3.87 -20.84 -25.98
N THR A 5 -2.59 -21.22 -26.06
CA THR A 5 -1.61 -20.94 -25.00
C THR A 5 -1.31 -19.45 -24.82
N SER A 6 -1.33 -18.67 -25.90
CA SER A 6 -1.17 -17.21 -25.83
C SER A 6 -2.36 -16.55 -25.13
N ASN A 7 -3.58 -17.00 -25.47
CA ASN A 7 -4.82 -16.53 -24.88
C ASN A 7 -4.91 -16.89 -23.38
N ALA A 8 -4.56 -18.13 -23.01
CA ALA A 8 -4.53 -18.56 -21.60
C ALA A 8 -3.55 -17.73 -20.75
N ARG A 9 -2.37 -17.40 -21.30
CA ARG A 9 -1.39 -16.53 -20.60
C ARG A 9 -1.90 -15.09 -20.44
N ALA A 10 -2.62 -14.57 -21.42
CA ALA A 10 -3.22 -13.23 -21.34
C ALA A 10 -4.30 -13.19 -20.24
N VAL A 11 -5.21 -14.17 -20.23
CA VAL A 11 -6.25 -14.31 -19.21
C VAL A 11 -5.64 -14.41 -17.80
N ALA A 12 -4.64 -15.26 -17.61
CA ALA A 12 -3.98 -15.41 -16.31
C ALA A 12 -3.30 -14.12 -15.82
N ARG A 13 -2.73 -13.31 -16.72
CA ARG A 13 -2.13 -12.01 -16.38
C ARG A 13 -3.18 -11.00 -15.95
N ASP A 14 -4.31 -10.95 -16.65
CA ASP A 14 -5.41 -10.04 -16.31
C ASP A 14 -6.06 -10.42 -14.99
N GLU A 15 -6.26 -11.72 -14.74
CA GLU A 15 -6.78 -12.22 -13.47
C GLU A 15 -5.84 -11.88 -12.32
N LYS A 16 -4.53 -12.14 -12.48
CA LYS A 16 -3.52 -11.72 -11.51
C LYS A 16 -3.57 -10.21 -11.25
N LYS A 17 -3.67 -9.39 -12.29
CA LYS A 17 -3.73 -7.92 -12.15
C LYS A 17 -4.94 -7.49 -11.32
N ARG A 18 -6.10 -8.12 -11.52
CA ARG A 18 -7.32 -7.86 -10.73
C ARG A 18 -7.16 -8.31 -9.28
N ALA A 19 -6.60 -9.49 -9.06
CA ALA A 19 -6.34 -10.03 -7.72
C ALA A 19 -5.36 -9.13 -6.94
N ASP A 20 -4.25 -8.73 -7.57
CA ASP A 20 -3.26 -7.81 -7.00
C ASP A 20 -3.91 -6.45 -6.67
N ALA A 21 -4.73 -5.90 -7.56
CA ALA A 21 -5.43 -4.64 -7.33
C ALA A 21 -6.40 -4.71 -6.13
N ALA A 22 -7.18 -5.79 -6.03
CA ALA A 22 -8.08 -6.01 -4.90
C ALA A 22 -7.31 -6.18 -3.58
N PHE A 23 -6.24 -6.97 -3.60
CA PHE A 23 -5.37 -7.20 -2.46
C PHE A 23 -4.75 -5.89 -1.96
N TYR A 24 -4.07 -5.13 -2.82
CA TYR A 24 -3.43 -3.89 -2.40
C TYR A 24 -4.43 -2.81 -1.99
N LYS A 25 -5.63 -2.76 -2.60
CA LYS A 25 -6.69 -1.87 -2.12
C LYS A 25 -7.06 -2.16 -0.68
N SER A 26 -7.22 -3.44 -0.32
CA SER A 26 -7.54 -3.86 1.04
C SER A 26 -6.41 -3.55 2.03
N GLU A 27 -5.15 -3.81 1.64
CA GLU A 27 -3.99 -3.49 2.46
C GLU A 27 -3.82 -1.98 2.67
N LEU A 28 -4.03 -1.15 1.65
CA LEU A 28 -3.97 0.31 1.78
C LEU A 28 -5.01 0.82 2.79
N THR A 29 -6.25 0.35 2.69
CA THR A 29 -7.29 0.71 3.69
C THR A 29 -6.85 0.32 5.10
N ARG A 30 -6.42 -0.92 5.30
CA ARG A 30 -5.94 -1.42 6.59
C ARG A 30 -4.79 -0.60 7.15
N GLN A 31 -3.79 -0.26 6.34
CA GLN A 31 -2.63 0.50 6.82
C GLN A 31 -2.98 1.96 7.12
N ARG A 32 -3.91 2.58 6.37
CA ARG A 32 -4.41 3.93 6.67
C ARG A 32 -5.16 3.98 8.01
N GLU A 33 -5.99 2.98 8.30
CA GLU A 33 -6.68 2.86 9.60
C GLU A 33 -5.68 2.71 10.75
N ARG A 34 -4.69 1.84 10.58
CA ARG A 34 -3.60 1.67 11.56
C ARG A 34 -2.80 2.94 11.77
N PHE A 35 -2.49 3.66 10.69
CA PHE A 35 -1.79 4.94 10.74
C PHE A 35 -2.60 5.98 11.51
N ALA A 36 -3.89 6.16 11.18
CA ALA A 36 -4.76 7.09 11.88
C ALA A 36 -4.85 6.79 13.38
N LYS A 37 -4.97 5.50 13.75
CA LYS A 37 -4.97 5.06 15.14
C LYS A 37 -3.64 5.38 15.85
N ALA A 38 -2.52 5.00 15.25
CA ALA A 38 -1.19 5.24 15.84
C ALA A 38 -0.89 6.74 15.97
N LEU A 39 -1.31 7.54 14.99
CA LEU A 39 -1.16 9.00 15.01
C LEU A 39 -1.94 9.63 16.15
N GLY A 40 -3.18 9.17 16.40
CA GLY A 40 -4.01 9.66 17.51
C GLY A 40 -3.51 9.26 18.90
N GLN A 41 -2.68 8.22 19.00
CA GLN A 41 -2.11 7.73 20.26
C GLN A 41 -0.70 8.28 20.53
N SER A 42 -0.01 8.80 19.50
CA SER A 42 1.35 9.32 19.63
C SER A 42 1.36 10.72 20.26
N VAL A 43 2.27 10.90 21.22
CA VAL A 43 2.52 12.19 21.89
C VAL A 43 3.83 12.85 21.43
N ASP A 44 4.66 12.14 20.67
CA ASP A 44 5.93 12.63 20.15
C ASP A 44 5.70 13.39 18.83
N GLU A 45 5.76 14.72 18.91
CA GLU A 45 5.44 15.61 17.79
C GLU A 45 6.40 15.47 16.60
N ALA A 46 7.70 15.26 16.85
CA ALA A 46 8.69 15.07 15.80
C ALA A 46 8.44 13.76 15.02
N ARG A 47 8.10 12.68 15.73
CA ARG A 47 7.72 11.41 15.08
C ARG A 47 6.42 11.53 14.32
N ARG A 48 5.43 12.27 14.85
CA ARG A 48 4.16 12.55 14.15
C ARG A 48 4.40 13.27 12.85
N GLU A 49 5.21 14.32 12.87
CA GLU A 49 5.54 15.09 11.69
C GLU A 49 6.23 14.21 10.63
N ALA A 50 7.29 13.48 11.01
CA ALA A 50 8.01 12.59 10.11
C ALA A 50 7.10 11.50 9.51
N ALA A 51 6.22 10.89 10.33
CA ALA A 51 5.29 9.88 9.86
C ALA A 51 4.24 10.47 8.90
N CYS A 52 3.77 11.70 9.12
CA CYS A 52 2.90 12.43 8.21
C CYS A 52 3.58 12.71 6.86
N TRP A 53 4.87 13.08 6.84
CA TRP A 53 5.63 13.25 5.60
C TRP A 53 5.74 11.95 4.81
N ILE A 54 5.97 10.82 5.49
CA ILE A 54 6.01 9.49 4.87
C ILE A 54 4.64 9.11 4.31
N ALA A 55 3.56 9.35 5.07
CA ALA A 55 2.19 9.09 4.62
C ALA A 55 1.83 9.95 3.40
N ALA A 56 2.25 11.22 3.37
CA ALA A 56 2.08 12.10 2.22
C ALA A 56 2.81 11.54 0.98
N ALA A 57 4.06 11.07 1.14
CA ALA A 57 4.78 10.40 0.05
C ALA A 57 4.06 9.13 -0.43
N ALA A 58 3.45 8.35 0.48
CA ALA A 58 2.67 7.17 0.11
C ALA A 58 1.49 7.51 -0.81
N THR A 59 0.80 8.64 -0.61
CA THR A 59 -0.32 9.06 -1.46
C THR A 59 0.07 9.28 -2.93
N VAL A 60 1.32 9.66 -3.21
CA VAL A 60 1.84 9.79 -4.57
C VAL A 60 1.87 8.42 -5.24
N PHE A 61 2.37 7.40 -4.54
CA PHE A 61 2.41 6.03 -5.04
C PHE A 61 1.02 5.41 -5.20
N GLU A 62 0.05 5.79 -4.35
CA GLU A 62 -1.34 5.37 -4.50
C GLU A 62 -1.97 5.93 -5.77
N ARG A 63 -1.74 7.21 -6.08
CA ARG A 63 -2.20 7.83 -7.34
C ARG A 63 -1.55 7.18 -8.54
N ASP A 64 -0.24 6.94 -8.48
CA ASP A 64 0.49 6.26 -9.55
C ASP A 64 0.01 4.82 -9.76
N ALA A 65 -0.56 4.18 -8.74
CA ALA A 65 -1.07 2.82 -8.81
C ALA A 65 -2.26 2.68 -9.77
N GLU A 66 -3.01 3.75 -10.04
CA GLU A 66 -4.08 3.77 -11.05
C GLU A 66 -3.54 3.42 -12.45
N ARG A 67 -2.30 3.84 -12.74
CA ARG A 67 -1.62 3.58 -14.02
C ARG A 67 -0.68 2.38 -13.95
N MET A 68 0.00 2.22 -12.81
CA MET A 68 1.03 1.20 -12.57
C MET A 68 0.73 0.43 -11.29
N PRO A 69 -0.02 -0.69 -11.34
CA PRO A 69 -0.48 -1.40 -10.14
C PRO A 69 0.63 -1.80 -9.15
N SER A 70 1.85 -2.02 -9.63
CA SER A 70 3.02 -2.31 -8.78
C SER A 70 3.35 -1.20 -7.77
N ARG A 71 2.91 0.04 -8.02
CA ARG A 71 3.12 1.19 -7.13
C ARG A 71 2.28 1.10 -5.85
N ALA A 72 1.16 0.37 -5.88
CA ALA A 72 0.34 0.16 -4.69
C ALA A 72 1.12 -0.58 -3.58
N LYS A 73 1.99 -1.53 -3.95
CA LYS A 73 2.90 -2.19 -3.01
C LYS A 73 3.78 -1.19 -2.28
N ARG A 74 4.32 -0.21 -3.01
CA ARG A 74 5.22 0.80 -2.43
C ARG A 74 4.49 1.73 -1.47
N ALA A 75 3.26 2.12 -1.79
CA ALA A 75 2.41 2.88 -0.88
C ALA A 75 2.15 2.12 0.42
N VAL A 76 1.84 0.81 0.34
CA VAL A 76 1.66 -0.05 1.52
C VAL A 76 2.92 -0.11 2.38
N GLU A 77 4.10 -0.28 1.77
CA GLU A 77 5.39 -0.29 2.50
C GLU A 77 5.65 1.02 3.24
N LEU A 78 5.41 2.17 2.60
CA LEU A 78 5.59 3.48 3.23
C LEU A 78 4.63 3.68 4.41
N LEU A 79 3.35 3.29 4.26
CA LEU A 79 2.40 3.36 5.38
C LEU A 79 2.82 2.46 6.54
N LYS A 80 3.34 1.25 6.27
CA LYS A 80 3.90 0.38 7.32
C LYS A 80 5.06 1.04 8.07
N HIS A 81 5.96 1.73 7.36
CA HIS A 81 7.04 2.48 8.00
C HIS A 81 6.53 3.65 8.85
N ALA A 82 5.53 4.39 8.35
CA ALA A 82 4.90 5.47 9.11
C ALA A 82 4.22 4.95 10.39
N VAL A 83 3.52 3.82 10.30
CA VAL A 83 2.91 3.15 11.47
C VAL A 83 3.98 2.71 12.47
N PHE A 84 5.05 2.04 12.00
CA PHE A 84 6.14 1.58 12.87
C PHE A 84 6.84 2.75 13.59
N MET A 85 6.97 3.89 12.92
CA MET A 85 7.56 5.10 13.52
C MET A 85 6.73 5.63 14.70
N LEU A 86 5.40 5.52 14.61
CA LEU A 86 4.45 6.00 15.62
C LEU A 86 4.19 4.97 16.73
N ASP A 87 4.13 3.69 16.36
CA ASP A 87 3.95 2.57 17.28
C ASP A 87 4.93 1.44 16.91
N PRO A 88 6.14 1.44 17.48
CA PRO A 88 7.16 0.42 17.21
C PRO A 88 6.75 -0.99 17.67
N LYS A 89 5.71 -1.09 18.52
CA LYS A 89 5.18 -2.36 19.02
C LYS A 89 4.03 -2.88 18.15
N ALA A 90 3.57 -2.09 17.17
CA ALA A 90 2.52 -2.52 16.26
C ALA A 90 3.02 -3.71 15.42
N PRO A 91 2.29 -4.84 15.39
CA PRO A 91 2.69 -6.01 14.59
C PRO A 91 2.67 -5.67 13.10
N ALA A 92 3.73 -6.02 12.35
CA ALA A 92 3.88 -5.67 10.94
C ALA A 92 2.71 -6.14 10.05
#